data_AF-A0A645JN99-F1
#
_entry.id   AF-A0A645JN99-F1
#
_cell.length_a   1.000
_cell.length_b   1.000
_cell.length_c   1.000
_cell.angle_alpha   90.00
_cell.angle_beta   90.00
_cell.angle_gamma   90.00
#
_symmetry.space_group_name_H-M   'P 1'
#
loop_
_entity.id
_entity.type
_entity.pdbx_description
1 polymer ?
#
loop_
_entity_poly.entity_id
_entity_poly.type
_entity_poly.pdbx_seq_one_letter_code
_entity_poly.pdbx_strand_id
1 'polypeptide(L)' 'MDVYITKLRKLLKEDPNVAIINIHGKGYKLITPQVGEN' A
#
# COMPACT_ATOMS: atom_id res chain seq x y z
N MET A 1 14.15 -5.34 -2.87
CA MET A 1 13.08 -4.36 -2.55
C MET A 1 12.01 -4.95 -1.63
N ASP A 2 11.63 -6.21 -1.82
CA ASP A 2 10.48 -6.85 -1.15
C ASP A 2 10.55 -6.87 0.38
N VAL A 3 11.75 -6.89 0.96
CA VAL A 3 11.97 -6.75 2.42
C VAL A 3 11.43 -5.42 2.94
N TYR A 4 11.67 -4.32 2.22
CA TYR A 4 11.19 -2.99 2.62
C TYR A 4 9.67 -2.88 2.48
N ILE A 5 9.12 -3.39 1.38
CA ILE A 5 7.66 -3.45 1.19
C ILE A 5 6.99 -4.30 2.27
N THR A 6 7.62 -5.41 2.68
CA THR A 6 7.12 -6.24 3.77
C THR A 6 7.12 -5.50 5.10
N LYS A 7 8.20 -4.75 5.41
CA LYS A 7 8.25 -3.89 6.61
C LYS A 7 7.16 -2.81 6.55
N LEU A 8 7.00 -2.14 5.42
CA LEU A 8 5.99 -1.10 5.24
C LEU A 8 4.55 -1.65 5.39
N ARG A 9 4.25 -2.82 4.82
CA ARG A 9 2.96 -3.50 5.04
C ARG A 9 2.68 -3.82 6.50
N LYS A 10 3.71 -4.20 7.28
CA LYS A 10 3.56 -4.43 8.72
C LYS A 10 3.21 -3.16 9.47
N LEU A 11 3.85 -2.05 9.12
CA LEU A 11 3.58 -0.74 9.74
C LEU A 11 2.17 -0.24 9.42
N LEU A 12 1.67 -0.50 8.21
CA LEU A 12 0.34 -0.06 7.77
C LEU A 12 -0.78 -1.07 8.09
N LYS A 13 -0.48 -2.18 8.77
CA LYS A 13 -1.43 -3.28 9.01
C LYS A 13 -2.67 -2.85 9.82
N GLU A 14 -2.51 -1.85 10.69
CA GLU A 14 -3.57 -1.37 11.57
C GLU A 14 -4.62 -0.51 10.84
N ASP A 15 -4.31 0.01 9.65
CA ASP A 15 -5.25 0.77 8.84
C ASP A 15 -5.81 -0.09 7.69
N PRO A 16 -7.04 -0.63 7.81
CA PRO A 16 -7.64 -1.46 6.78
C PRO A 16 -7.97 -0.70 5.49
N ASN A 17 -7.92 0.64 5.50
CA ASN A 17 -8.17 1.46 4.31
C ASN A 17 -6.92 1.63 3.44
N VAL A 18 -5.76 1.19 3.93
CA VAL A 18 -4.47 1.30 3.24
C VAL A 18 -3.98 -0.08 2.79
N ALA A 19 -3.66 -0.20 1.50
CA ALA A 19 -3.15 -1.46 0.95
C ALA A 19 -2.02 -1.23 -0.06
N ILE A 20 -1.07 -2.16 -0.12
CA ILE A 20 0.03 -2.16 -1.10
C ILE A 20 -0.09 -3.39 -2.00
N ILE A 21 -0.50 -3.19 -3.25
CA ILE A 21 -0.60 -4.24 -4.27
C ILE A 21 0.67 -4.32 -5.12
N ASN A 22 1.06 -5.53 -5.52
CA ASN A 22 2.16 -5.74 -6.47
C ASN A 22 1.58 -5.78 -7.90
N ILE A 23 2.14 -4.97 -8.79
CA ILE A 23 1.82 -4.95 -10.21
C ILE A 23 3.04 -5.49 -10.95
N HIS A 24 2.93 -6.72 -11.45
CA HIS A 24 4.00 -7.42 -12.14
C HIS A 24 4.55 -6.58 -13.31
N GLY A 25 5.87 -6.47 -13.39
CA GLY A 25 6.57 -5.67 -14.41
C GLY A 25 6.41 -4.15 -14.29
N LYS A 26 5.70 -3.64 -13.26
CA LYS A 26 5.46 -2.21 -13.03
C LYS A 26 5.86 -1.72 -11.64
N GLY A 27 5.84 -2.59 -10.63
CA GLY A 27 6.23 -2.26 -9.26
C GLY A 27 5.07 -2.37 -8.28
N TYR A 28 4.92 -1.39 -7.38
CA TYR A 28 3.93 -1.43 -6.30
C TYR A 28 2.96 -0.25 -6.40
N LYS A 29 1.67 -0.49 -6.13
CA LYS A 29 0.66 0.56 -6.02
C LYS A 29 0.14 0.63 -4.59
N LEU A 30 0.13 1.85 -4.05
CA LEU A 30 -0.50 2.19 -2.78
C LEU A 30 -1.97 2.54 -3.03
N ILE A 31 -2.85 1.96 -2.24
CA ILE A 31 -4.27 2.27 -2.17
C ILE A 31 -4.49 2.99 -0.85
N THR A 32 -5.16 4.14 -0.91
CA THR A 32 -5.55 4.96 0.25
C THR A 32 -7.03 5.28 0.14
N PRO A 33 -7.73 5.55 1.24
CA PRO A 33 -9.08 6.09 1.16
C PRO A 33 -9.03 7.40 0.38
N GLN A 34 -9.86 7.52 -0.66
CA GLN A 34 -10.04 8.80 -1.33
C GLN A 34 -10.82 9.69 -0.38
N VAL A 35 -10.15 10.68 0.18
CA VAL A 35 -10.83 11.83 0.78
C VAL A 35 -11.50 12.53 -0.40
N GLY A 36 -12.81 12.42 -0.51
CA GLY A 36 -13.56 13.12 -1.54
C GLY A 36 -13.24 14.61 -1.46
N GLU A 37 -12.63 15.15 -2.52
CA GLU A 37 -12.73 16.55 -2.84
C GLU A 37 -14.21 16.81 -3.12
N ASN A 38 -14.90 17.42 -2.14
CA ASN A 38 -16.16 18.10 -2.38
C ASN A 38 -15.86 19.44 -3.07
#